data_AF-A0A0V0VM53-F1
#
_entry.id   AF-A0A0V0VM53-F1
#
_cell.length_a   1.000
_cell.length_b   1.000
_cell.length_c   1.000
_cell.angle_alpha   90.00
_cell.angle_beta   90.00
_cell.angle_gamma   90.00
#
_symmetry.space_group_name_H-M   'P 1'
#
loop_
_entity.id
_entity.type
_entity.pdbx_description
1 polymer ?
#
loop_
_entity_poly.entity_id
_entity_poly.type
_entity_poly.pdbx_seq_one_letter_code
_entity_poly.pdbx_strand_id
1 'polypeptide(L)'
;MELNKIIMALKATLDPKGRHQAEEYLEGIKKIVGFTPLLLQILLTDDVEQPVRQAASIYFKNMVMTYWDESPSEVVHGSTTGLMFTIHEQDRHIIRQNIIEAIVKSVEVIRAQLAVSVRTILKTDFPGRWPDIIGKLMELLNESDAEKWLGSLTVLYQLVKNYEYSRNINRQPIADVMVKVLPQLHLRMCHLIDNSSQESVHLQKMILKIYHALVLYHLHTDILSESHFLEWIIVVIRVLEIPVPPESLAVDPEDRPQLVWWKCKKWSARILSRIYDRFHEDKNSDPGFLALRRVFFKHCLMQTIQSMLKVLNCYRQNEYISPQVLYLALEYLTTGVRETNGWKAVKPHVMVS
;
A
#
# COMPACT_ATOMS: atom_id res chain seq x y z
N MET A 1 -21.73 -9.79 27.64
CA MET A 1 -21.70 -8.39 27.17
C MET A 1 -22.61 -8.29 25.96
N GLU A 2 -23.53 -7.33 25.91
CA GLU A 2 -24.54 -7.24 24.85
C GLU A 2 -24.07 -6.30 23.73
N LEU A 3 -24.00 -6.81 22.49
CA LEU A 3 -23.61 -6.08 21.28
C LEU A 3 -24.37 -4.73 21.15
N ASN A 4 -25.68 -4.75 21.42
CA ASN A 4 -26.55 -3.57 21.34
C ASN A 4 -26.15 -2.45 22.31
N LYS A 5 -25.65 -2.78 23.51
CA LYS A 5 -25.18 -1.77 24.48
C LYS A 5 -23.93 -1.07 23.98
N ILE A 6 -23.04 -1.80 23.33
CA ILE A 6 -21.83 -1.23 22.71
C ILE A 6 -22.21 -0.32 21.53
N ILE A 7 -23.16 -0.76 20.68
CA ILE A 7 -23.67 0.05 19.56
C ILE A 7 -24.29 1.36 20.06
N MET A 8 -25.13 1.31 21.11
CA MET A 8 -25.73 2.49 21.71
C MET A 8 -24.68 3.44 22.30
N ALA A 9 -23.68 2.91 23.01
CA ALA A 9 -22.57 3.71 23.54
C ALA A 9 -21.78 4.38 22.41
N LEU A 10 -21.41 3.64 21.36
CA LEU A 10 -20.72 4.19 20.20
C LEU A 10 -21.54 5.29 19.52
N LYS A 11 -22.85 5.10 19.37
CA LYS A 11 -23.74 6.14 18.84
C LYS A 11 -23.74 7.39 19.71
N ALA A 12 -23.77 7.24 21.04
CA ALA A 12 -23.73 8.35 21.98
C ALA A 12 -22.40 9.13 21.97
N THR A 13 -21.28 8.52 21.55
CA THR A 13 -20.00 9.26 21.38
C THR A 13 -20.06 10.33 20.27
N LEU A 14 -20.99 10.17 19.32
CA LEU A 14 -21.19 11.12 18.22
C LEU A 14 -21.95 12.38 18.68
N ASP A 15 -22.75 12.30 19.76
CA ASP A 15 -23.50 13.42 20.32
C ASP A 15 -22.67 14.16 21.40
N PRO A 16 -22.44 15.49 21.27
CA PRO A 16 -21.76 16.28 22.29
C PRO A 16 -22.31 16.12 23.70
N LYS A 17 -23.62 15.91 23.88
CA LYS A 17 -24.25 15.81 25.21
C LYS A 17 -23.99 14.47 25.90
N GLY A 18 -23.92 13.38 25.12
CA GLY A 18 -23.75 12.02 25.62
C GLY A 18 -22.32 11.50 25.60
N ARG A 19 -21.39 12.23 24.96
CA ARG A 19 -20.03 11.76 24.67
C ARG A 19 -19.26 11.30 25.91
N HIS A 20 -19.18 12.14 26.94
CA HIS A 20 -18.36 11.83 28.12
C HIS A 20 -18.81 10.54 28.82
N GLN A 21 -20.12 10.39 29.04
CA GLN A 21 -20.68 9.20 29.69
C GLN A 21 -20.48 7.93 28.84
N ALA A 22 -20.61 8.06 27.51
CA ALA A 22 -20.37 6.95 26.60
C ALA A 22 -18.90 6.52 26.57
N GLU A 23 -17.96 7.48 26.54
CA GLU A 23 -16.52 7.22 26.59
C GLU A 23 -16.13 6.57 27.92
N GLU A 24 -16.65 7.04 29.05
CA GLU A 24 -16.41 6.45 30.38
C GLU A 24 -16.92 5.01 30.46
N TYR A 25 -18.10 4.73 29.91
CA TYR A 25 -18.62 3.36 29.81
C TYR A 25 -17.72 2.47 28.96
N LEU A 26 -17.33 2.91 27.76
CA LEU A 26 -16.46 2.16 26.85
C LEU A 26 -15.08 1.89 27.48
N GLU A 27 -14.54 2.88 28.21
CA GLU A 27 -13.30 2.77 28.97
C GLU A 27 -13.40 1.73 30.10
N GLY A 28 -14.54 1.67 30.79
CA GLY A 28 -14.82 0.69 31.84
C GLY A 28 -14.88 -0.76 31.32
N ILE A 29 -15.35 -0.97 30.08
CA ILE A 29 -15.51 -2.32 29.51
C ILE A 29 -14.37 -2.75 28.57
N LYS A 30 -13.45 -1.85 28.19
CA LYS A 30 -12.44 -2.16 27.17
C LYS A 30 -11.49 -3.32 27.52
N LYS A 31 -11.35 -3.63 28.81
CA LYS A 31 -10.48 -4.72 29.32
C LYS A 31 -11.18 -6.07 29.39
N ILE A 32 -12.48 -6.14 29.09
CA ILE A 32 -13.26 -7.38 29.13
C ILE A 32 -12.93 -8.23 27.90
N VAL A 33 -12.62 -9.51 28.12
CA VAL A 33 -12.41 -10.49 27.03
C VAL A 33 -13.67 -10.58 26.16
N GLY A 34 -13.49 -10.54 24.85
CA GLY A 34 -14.53 -10.49 23.84
C GLY A 34 -14.89 -9.07 23.38
N PHE A 35 -14.43 -8.02 24.05
CA PHE A 35 -14.75 -6.64 23.68
C PHE A 35 -14.20 -6.24 22.30
N THR A 36 -12.91 -6.48 22.06
CA THR A 36 -12.27 -6.04 20.81
C THR A 36 -12.81 -6.80 19.58
N PRO A 37 -13.05 -8.13 19.65
CA PRO A 37 -13.76 -8.85 18.59
C PRO A 37 -15.19 -8.33 18.33
N LEU A 38 -15.93 -7.94 19.37
CA LEU A 38 -17.26 -7.36 19.19
C LEU A 38 -17.22 -6.04 18.40
N LEU A 39 -16.20 -5.19 18.62
CA LEU A 39 -16.02 -4.00 17.79
C LEU A 39 -15.83 -4.33 16.31
N LEU A 40 -15.08 -5.41 16.00
CA LEU A 40 -14.90 -5.89 14.63
C LEU A 40 -16.21 -6.44 14.05
N GLN A 41 -17.00 -7.16 14.85
CA GLN A 41 -18.32 -7.66 14.46
C GLN A 41 -19.28 -6.52 14.11
N ILE A 42 -19.29 -5.42 14.89
CA ILE A 42 -20.13 -4.25 14.60
C ILE A 42 -19.86 -3.69 13.20
N LEU A 43 -18.62 -3.72 12.71
CA LEU A 43 -18.27 -3.24 11.36
C LEU A 43 -18.94 -4.04 10.25
N LEU A 44 -19.17 -5.32 10.51
CA LEU A 44 -19.76 -6.28 9.58
C LEU A 44 -21.29 -6.40 9.71
N THR A 45 -21.90 -5.66 10.63
CA THR A 45 -23.35 -5.75 10.87
C THR A 45 -24.08 -4.71 10.01
N ASP A 46 -24.90 -5.17 9.07
CA ASP A 46 -25.53 -4.33 8.04
C ASP A 46 -26.60 -3.36 8.57
N ASP A 47 -27.23 -3.69 9.69
CA ASP A 47 -28.26 -2.88 10.35
C ASP A 47 -27.69 -1.70 11.17
N VAL A 48 -26.36 -1.62 11.31
CA VAL A 48 -25.70 -0.54 12.05
C VAL A 48 -25.39 0.65 11.13
N GLU A 49 -25.84 1.83 11.56
CA GLU A 49 -25.60 3.09 10.85
C GLU A 49 -24.12 3.34 10.57
N GLN A 50 -23.81 3.86 9.37
CA GLN A 50 -22.44 4.09 8.90
C GLN A 50 -21.58 4.93 9.87
N PRO A 51 -22.08 6.02 10.49
CA PRO A 51 -21.29 6.79 11.46
C PRO A 51 -20.90 5.98 12.70
N VAL A 52 -21.77 5.05 13.14
CA VAL A 52 -21.51 4.18 14.30
C VAL A 52 -20.46 3.13 13.94
N ARG A 53 -20.54 2.53 12.75
CA ARG A 53 -19.50 1.62 12.23
C ARG A 53 -18.15 2.34 12.10
N GLN A 54 -18.14 3.59 11.64
CA GLN A 54 -16.91 4.40 11.59
C GLN A 54 -16.33 4.63 12.99
N ALA A 55 -17.14 5.01 13.99
CA ALA A 55 -16.70 5.16 15.38
C ALA A 55 -16.13 3.84 15.94
N ALA A 56 -16.80 2.71 15.70
CA ALA A 56 -16.32 1.39 16.07
C ALA A 56 -14.95 1.09 15.45
N SER A 57 -14.73 1.43 14.17
CA SER A 57 -13.47 1.15 13.47
C SER A 57 -12.30 1.97 14.04
N ILE A 58 -12.57 3.21 14.47
CA ILE A 58 -11.59 4.07 15.13
C ILE A 58 -11.23 3.50 16.50
N TYR A 59 -12.23 3.09 17.29
CA TYR A 59 -12.01 2.49 18.60
C TYR A 59 -11.25 1.17 18.49
N PHE A 60 -11.64 0.30 17.56
CA PHE A 60 -10.96 -0.96 17.26
C PHE A 60 -9.48 -0.73 16.91
N LYS A 61 -9.20 0.22 16.00
CA LYS A 61 -7.82 0.58 15.65
C LYS A 61 -7.04 1.04 16.87
N ASN A 62 -7.60 1.91 17.71
CA ASN A 62 -6.93 2.40 18.91
C ASN A 62 -6.64 1.25 19.89
N MET A 63 -7.58 0.31 20.05
CA MET A 63 -7.38 -0.89 20.87
C MET A 63 -6.22 -1.75 20.36
N VAL A 64 -6.20 -2.05 19.06
CA VAL A 64 -5.12 -2.84 18.44
C VAL A 64 -3.78 -2.12 18.50
N MET A 65 -3.74 -0.82 18.21
CA MET A 65 -2.50 -0.04 18.26
C MET A 65 -1.88 0.03 19.65
N THR A 66 -2.71 0.08 20.69
CA THR A 66 -2.25 0.31 22.07
C THR A 66 -1.99 -0.98 22.83
N TYR A 67 -2.77 -2.03 22.58
CA TYR A 67 -2.83 -3.21 23.46
C TYR A 67 -2.55 -4.54 22.75
N TRP A 68 -2.10 -4.51 21.48
CA TRP A 68 -1.72 -5.74 20.74
C TRP A 68 -0.27 -6.17 21.02
N ASP A 69 0.66 -5.24 21.17
CA ASP A 69 2.04 -5.57 21.49
C ASP A 69 2.16 -5.91 22.99
N GLU A 70 2.76 -7.06 23.30
CA GLU A 70 3.05 -7.50 24.68
C GLU A 70 4.36 -6.89 25.22
N SER A 71 5.09 -6.15 24.38
CA SER A 71 6.33 -5.51 24.77
C SER A 71 6.10 -4.54 25.92
N PRO A 72 6.90 -4.57 26.99
CA PRO A 72 6.81 -3.59 28.06
C PRO A 72 7.14 -2.21 27.50
N SER A 73 6.14 -1.32 27.47
CA SER A 73 6.30 0.09 27.15
C SER A 73 7.35 0.70 28.08
N GLU A 74 8.44 1.20 27.50
CA GLU A 74 9.49 2.06 28.07
C GLU A 74 9.78 1.97 29.58
N VAL A 75 11.03 1.60 29.90
CA VAL A 75 11.61 1.77 31.24
C VAL A 75 11.70 3.27 31.56
N VAL A 76 10.62 3.84 32.10
CA VAL A 76 10.63 5.21 32.62
C VAL A 76 11.03 5.13 34.10
N HIS A 77 12.20 5.68 34.42
CA HIS A 77 12.73 5.80 35.79
C HIS A 77 13.02 4.49 36.55
N GLY A 78 13.49 3.44 35.87
CA GLY A 78 14.07 2.27 36.54
C GLY A 78 13.08 1.43 37.36
N SER A 79 11.78 1.71 37.30
CA SER A 79 10.73 0.84 37.82
C SER A 79 10.07 0.11 36.65
N THR A 80 10.07 -1.22 36.70
CA THR A 80 9.25 -2.04 35.82
C THR A 80 7.80 -1.82 36.22
N THR A 81 7.15 -0.80 35.67
CA THR A 81 5.69 -0.65 35.81
C THR A 81 5.06 -1.93 35.24
N GLY A 82 4.20 -2.57 36.03
CA GLY A 82 3.73 -3.94 35.80
C GLY A 82 3.09 -4.20 34.43
N LEU A 83 2.72 -5.47 34.17
CA LEU A 83 2.09 -5.92 32.93
C LEU A 83 1.01 -4.95 32.47
N MET A 84 1.29 -4.19 31.41
CA MET A 84 0.31 -3.34 30.75
C MET A 84 -0.82 -4.25 30.25
N PHE A 85 -2.06 -3.78 30.33
CA PHE A 85 -3.19 -4.52 29.76
C PHE A 85 -2.92 -4.81 28.29
N THR A 86 -3.08 -6.07 27.90
CA THR A 86 -3.00 -6.52 26.51
C THR A 86 -4.29 -7.25 26.12
N ILE A 87 -4.65 -7.17 24.84
CA ILE A 87 -5.79 -7.92 24.30
C ILE A 87 -5.48 -9.41 24.48
N HIS A 88 -6.40 -10.15 25.11
CA HIS A 88 -6.24 -11.57 25.38
C HIS A 88 -6.04 -12.39 24.09
N GLU A 89 -5.23 -13.45 24.11
CA GLU A 89 -4.89 -14.22 22.89
C GLU A 89 -6.14 -14.82 22.21
N GLN A 90 -7.16 -15.22 22.98
CA GLN A 90 -8.44 -15.67 22.41
C GLN A 90 -9.08 -14.61 21.50
N ASP A 91 -9.09 -13.35 21.94
CA ASP A 91 -9.62 -12.24 21.14
C ASP A 91 -8.72 -11.96 19.93
N ARG A 92 -7.40 -12.03 20.10
CA ARG A 92 -6.45 -11.87 19.00
C ARG A 92 -6.65 -12.91 17.92
N HIS A 93 -6.84 -14.17 18.30
CA HIS A 93 -7.14 -15.24 17.37
C HIS A 93 -8.42 -14.95 16.57
N ILE A 94 -9.51 -14.56 17.23
CA ILE A 94 -10.77 -14.24 16.54
C ILE A 94 -10.58 -13.06 15.58
N ILE A 95 -9.83 -12.04 15.99
CA ILE A 95 -9.52 -10.88 15.15
C ILE A 95 -8.72 -11.30 13.91
N ARG A 96 -7.67 -12.13 14.08
CA ARG A 96 -6.87 -12.66 12.95
C ARG A 96 -7.71 -13.44 11.95
N GLN A 97 -8.71 -14.20 12.40
CA GLN A 97 -9.59 -14.96 11.50
C GLN A 97 -10.52 -14.07 10.66
N ASN A 98 -10.99 -12.95 11.22
CA ASN A 98 -12.09 -12.17 10.66
C ASN A 98 -11.66 -10.82 10.04
N ILE A 99 -10.50 -10.28 10.40
CA ILE A 99 -10.09 -8.92 9.97
C ILE A 99 -9.93 -8.79 8.46
N ILE A 100 -9.48 -9.84 7.76
CA ILE A 100 -9.33 -9.81 6.30
C ILE A 100 -10.70 -9.68 5.64
N GLU A 101 -11.69 -10.44 6.10
CA GLU A 101 -13.06 -10.35 5.59
C GLU A 101 -13.69 -8.98 5.90
N ALA A 102 -13.44 -8.44 7.10
CA ALA A 102 -13.84 -7.09 7.45
C ALA A 102 -13.24 -6.04 6.50
N ILE A 103 -11.97 -6.17 6.12
CA ILE A 103 -11.32 -5.26 5.15
C ILE A 103 -11.97 -5.35 3.77
N VAL A 104 -12.30 -6.56 3.31
CA VAL A 104 -12.96 -6.80 2.02
C VAL A 104 -14.32 -6.09 1.97
N LYS A 105 -15.19 -6.36 2.96
CA LYS A 105 -16.58 -5.87 3.01
C LYS A 105 -16.72 -4.39 3.41
N SER A 106 -15.66 -3.75 3.90
CA SER A 106 -15.72 -2.38 4.41
C SER A 106 -15.58 -1.33 3.32
N VAL A 107 -16.33 -0.23 3.43
CA VAL A 107 -16.11 0.99 2.62
C VAL A 107 -14.74 1.63 2.91
N GLU A 108 -14.26 2.52 2.03
CA GLU A 108 -12.90 3.07 2.06
C GLU A 108 -12.48 3.67 3.42
N VAL A 109 -13.36 4.44 4.07
CA VAL A 109 -13.05 5.10 5.35
C VAL A 109 -12.80 4.09 6.48
N ILE A 110 -13.60 3.03 6.56
CA ILE A 110 -13.45 1.95 7.55
C ILE A 110 -12.26 1.07 7.18
N ARG A 111 -12.12 0.72 5.89
CA ARG A 111 -10.99 -0.06 5.36
C ARG A 111 -9.65 0.60 5.68
N ALA A 112 -9.57 1.93 5.65
CA ALA A 112 -8.38 2.67 6.05
C ALA A 112 -8.02 2.49 7.54
N GLN A 113 -9.00 2.47 8.46
CA GLN A 113 -8.75 2.20 9.88
C GLN A 113 -8.31 0.74 10.11
N LEU A 114 -8.96 -0.20 9.42
CA LEU A 114 -8.60 -1.62 9.48
C LEU A 114 -7.22 -1.89 8.87
N ALA A 115 -6.82 -1.16 7.83
CA ALA A 115 -5.49 -1.23 7.26
C ALA A 115 -4.40 -0.83 8.27
N VAL A 116 -4.64 0.20 9.09
CA VAL A 116 -3.72 0.56 10.18
C VAL A 116 -3.67 -0.55 11.23
N SER A 117 -4.84 -1.10 11.58
CA SER A 117 -4.96 -2.18 12.58
C SER A 117 -4.20 -3.44 12.14
N VAL A 118 -4.44 -3.92 10.91
CA VAL A 118 -3.77 -5.12 10.39
C VAL A 118 -2.27 -4.89 10.23
N ARG A 119 -1.81 -3.66 9.95
CA ARG A 119 -0.39 -3.34 9.93
C ARG A 119 0.26 -3.58 11.29
N THR A 120 -0.38 -3.13 12.38
CA THR A 120 0.12 -3.39 13.74
C THR A 120 0.16 -4.88 14.03
N ILE A 121 -0.93 -5.60 13.74
CA ILE A 121 -1.01 -7.06 13.97
C ILE A 121 0.10 -7.79 13.21
N LEU A 122 0.27 -7.48 11.92
CA LEU A 122 1.31 -8.05 11.06
C LEU A 122 2.72 -7.78 11.59
N LYS A 123 2.97 -6.65 12.24
CA LYS A 123 4.29 -6.30 12.75
C LYS A 123 4.72 -7.24 13.88
N THR A 124 3.77 -7.66 14.70
CA THR A 124 4.01 -8.49 15.88
C THR A 124 3.86 -9.99 15.58
N ASP A 125 2.87 -10.35 14.76
CA ASP A 125 2.44 -11.75 14.63
C ASP A 125 2.94 -12.45 13.37
N PHE A 126 3.40 -11.73 12.33
CA PHE A 126 3.91 -12.35 11.11
C PHE A 126 5.44 -12.52 11.15
N PRO A 127 6.00 -13.66 10.70
CA PRO A 127 5.32 -14.87 10.19
C PRO A 127 4.91 -15.87 11.28
N GLY A 128 5.29 -15.65 12.55
CA GLY A 128 5.22 -16.66 13.61
C GLY A 128 3.80 -17.02 14.07
N ARG A 129 3.10 -16.10 14.73
CA ARG A 129 1.76 -16.35 15.32
C ARG A 129 0.65 -16.38 14.26
N TRP A 130 0.90 -15.85 13.06
CA TRP A 130 -0.08 -15.81 11.96
C TRP A 130 0.49 -16.32 10.62
N PRO A 131 0.80 -17.63 10.52
CA PRO A 131 1.42 -18.20 9.33
C PRO A 131 0.47 -18.31 8.12
N ASP A 132 -0.83 -18.54 8.37
CA ASP A 132 -1.81 -18.85 7.31
C ASP A 132 -2.25 -17.64 6.47
N ILE A 133 -1.85 -16.42 6.87
CA ILE A 133 -2.27 -15.18 6.22
C ILE A 133 -1.95 -15.18 4.73
N ILE A 134 -0.78 -15.67 4.34
CA ILE A 134 -0.35 -15.65 2.93
C ILE A 134 -1.21 -16.59 2.09
N GLY A 135 -1.55 -17.77 2.62
CA GLY A 135 -2.47 -18.70 1.97
C GLY A 135 -3.81 -18.05 1.69
N LYS A 136 -4.40 -17.39 2.71
CA LYS A 136 -5.69 -16.71 2.57
C LYS A 136 -5.64 -15.52 1.61
N LEU A 137 -4.55 -14.75 1.59
CA LEU A 137 -4.39 -13.66 0.61
C LEU A 137 -4.31 -14.19 -0.82
N MET A 138 -3.59 -15.30 -1.03
CA MET A 138 -3.47 -15.93 -2.35
C MET A 138 -4.79 -16.52 -2.84
N GLU A 139 -5.57 -17.14 -1.95
CA GLU A 139 -6.93 -17.62 -2.26
C GLU A 139 -7.80 -16.47 -2.78
N LEU A 140 -7.89 -15.38 -2.02
CA LEU A 140 -8.69 -14.20 -2.37
C LEU A 140 -8.18 -13.50 -3.66
N LEU A 141 -6.88 -13.51 -3.94
CA LEU A 141 -6.30 -12.98 -5.19
C LEU A 141 -6.59 -13.85 -6.42
N ASN A 142 -6.95 -15.12 -6.22
CA ASN A 142 -7.29 -16.04 -7.29
C ASN A 142 -8.76 -15.98 -7.69
N GLU A 143 -9.63 -15.52 -6.81
CA GLU A 143 -11.04 -15.28 -7.10
C GLU A 143 -11.23 -14.20 -8.17
N SER A 144 -12.42 -14.12 -8.79
CA SER A 144 -12.73 -13.08 -9.79
C SER A 144 -13.63 -11.99 -9.20
N ASP A 145 -13.20 -11.43 -8.07
CA ASP A 145 -13.94 -10.44 -7.30
C ASP A 145 -13.02 -9.27 -6.91
N ALA A 146 -13.38 -8.07 -7.37
CA ALA A 146 -12.59 -6.87 -7.19
C ALA A 146 -12.53 -6.40 -5.72
N GLU A 147 -13.55 -6.65 -4.91
CA GLU A 147 -13.53 -6.32 -3.49
C GLU A 147 -12.56 -7.22 -2.73
N LYS A 148 -12.58 -8.52 -3.06
CA LYS A 148 -11.63 -9.50 -2.50
C LYS A 148 -10.19 -9.15 -2.89
N TRP A 149 -9.97 -8.76 -4.14
CA TRP A 149 -8.66 -8.29 -4.58
C TRP A 149 -8.23 -7.04 -3.84
N LEU A 150 -9.10 -6.04 -3.74
CA LEU A 150 -8.78 -4.81 -3.04
C LEU A 150 -8.44 -5.07 -1.57
N GLY A 151 -9.18 -5.95 -0.91
CA GLY A 151 -8.90 -6.35 0.46
C GLY A 151 -7.54 -7.05 0.59
N SER A 152 -7.26 -8.02 -0.27
CA SER A 152 -5.97 -8.72 -0.27
C SER A 152 -4.79 -7.80 -0.56
N LEU A 153 -4.89 -6.95 -1.57
CA LEU A 153 -3.87 -5.95 -1.90
C LEU A 153 -3.69 -4.94 -0.77
N THR A 154 -4.75 -4.59 -0.05
CA THR A 154 -4.67 -3.71 1.11
C THR A 154 -3.83 -4.34 2.22
N VAL A 155 -4.10 -5.60 2.58
CA VAL A 155 -3.35 -6.33 3.61
C VAL A 155 -1.90 -6.57 3.18
N LEU A 156 -1.68 -7.01 1.94
CA LEU A 156 -0.35 -7.24 1.38
C LEU A 156 0.49 -5.96 1.36
N TYR A 157 -0.11 -4.82 1.03
CA TYR A 157 0.57 -3.53 1.10
C TYR A 157 1.03 -3.21 2.53
N GLN A 158 0.22 -3.48 3.56
CA GLN A 158 0.64 -3.28 4.95
C GLN A 158 1.78 -4.22 5.36
N LEU A 159 1.74 -5.47 4.90
CA LEU A 159 2.81 -6.44 5.13
C LEU A 159 4.14 -5.91 4.57
N VAL A 160 4.18 -5.54 3.28
CA VAL A 160 5.41 -4.99 2.66
C VAL A 160 5.86 -3.70 3.36
N LYS A 161 4.93 -2.83 3.79
CA LYS A 161 5.23 -1.59 4.53
C LYS A 161 5.83 -1.81 5.92
N ASN A 162 5.65 -2.97 6.54
CA ASN A 162 6.34 -3.30 7.80
C ASN A 162 7.82 -3.63 7.59
N TYR A 163 8.17 -4.10 6.40
CA TYR A 163 9.55 -4.42 6.04
C TYR A 163 10.26 -3.32 5.25
N GLU A 164 9.56 -2.25 4.84
CA GLU A 164 10.09 -1.16 4.02
C GLU A 164 11.44 -0.65 4.53
N TYR A 165 11.54 -0.33 5.82
CA TYR A 165 12.74 0.19 6.49
C TYR A 165 13.58 -0.87 7.22
N SER A 166 13.17 -2.15 7.19
CA SER A 166 13.88 -3.22 7.90
C SER A 166 15.26 -3.45 7.28
N ARG A 167 16.28 -3.63 8.14
CA ARG A 167 17.62 -4.07 7.74
C ARG A 167 17.56 -5.46 7.11
N ASN A 168 18.45 -5.75 6.16
CA ASN A 168 18.44 -6.97 5.32
C ASN A 168 18.18 -8.28 6.08
N ILE A 169 18.74 -8.46 7.27
CA ILE A 169 18.64 -9.70 8.07
C ILE A 169 17.19 -10.07 8.43
N ASN A 170 16.31 -9.08 8.64
CA ASN A 170 14.93 -9.33 9.03
C ASN A 170 13.97 -9.42 7.83
N ARG A 171 14.48 -9.44 6.59
CA ARG A 171 13.65 -9.40 5.38
C ARG A 171 13.40 -10.77 4.74
N GLN A 172 14.02 -11.84 5.22
CA GLN A 172 13.80 -13.18 4.67
C GLN A 172 12.31 -13.58 4.63
N PRO A 173 11.51 -13.35 5.70
CA PRO A 173 10.09 -13.73 5.66
C PRO A 173 9.31 -13.04 4.54
N ILE A 174 9.61 -11.77 4.25
CA ILE A 174 8.94 -11.07 3.15
C ILE A 174 9.47 -11.51 1.79
N ALA A 175 10.75 -11.87 1.68
CA ALA A 175 11.31 -12.41 0.45
C ALA A 175 10.64 -13.74 0.06
N ASP A 176 10.52 -14.67 1.01
CA ASP A 176 9.88 -15.98 0.80
C ASP A 176 8.43 -15.87 0.33
N VAL A 177 7.72 -14.84 0.82
CA VAL A 177 6.37 -14.52 0.39
C VAL A 177 6.36 -13.91 -1.01
N MET A 178 7.17 -12.87 -1.23
CA MET A 178 7.13 -12.11 -2.47
C MET A 178 7.62 -12.89 -3.68
N VAL A 179 8.50 -13.89 -3.51
CA VAL A 179 8.86 -14.83 -4.59
C VAL A 179 7.61 -15.53 -5.17
N LYS A 180 6.61 -15.83 -4.33
CA LYS A 180 5.37 -16.50 -4.74
C LYS A 180 4.28 -15.52 -5.19
N VAL A 181 4.17 -14.39 -4.49
CA VAL A 181 3.09 -13.42 -4.69
C VAL A 181 3.37 -12.48 -5.87
N LEU A 182 4.63 -12.09 -6.09
CA LEU A 182 4.98 -11.09 -7.09
C LEU A 182 4.63 -11.51 -8.53
N PRO A 183 4.86 -12.77 -8.97
CA PRO A 183 4.42 -13.22 -10.30
C PRO A 183 2.89 -13.14 -10.49
N GLN A 184 2.12 -13.43 -9.44
CA GLN A 184 0.66 -13.30 -9.49
C GLN A 184 0.24 -11.83 -9.62
N LEU A 185 0.87 -10.92 -8.87
CA LEU A 185 0.62 -9.48 -9.01
C LEU A 185 0.94 -8.98 -10.43
N HIS A 186 2.02 -9.47 -11.03
CA HIS A 186 2.39 -9.13 -12.39
C HIS A 186 1.34 -9.61 -13.40
N LEU A 187 0.95 -10.88 -13.34
CA LEU A 187 -0.08 -11.46 -14.20
C LEU A 187 -1.40 -10.68 -14.10
N ARG A 188 -1.82 -10.35 -12.87
CA ARG A 188 -3.03 -9.56 -12.64
C ARG A 188 -2.92 -8.14 -13.18
N MET A 189 -1.77 -7.50 -13.00
CA MET A 189 -1.52 -6.18 -13.59
C MET A 189 -1.68 -6.24 -15.12
N CYS A 190 -1.11 -7.24 -15.78
CA CYS A 190 -1.26 -7.43 -17.23
C CYS A 190 -2.70 -7.63 -17.68
N HIS A 191 -3.55 -8.29 -16.89
CA HIS A 191 -4.98 -8.42 -17.20
C HIS A 191 -5.78 -7.12 -16.96
N LEU A 192 -5.38 -6.33 -15.96
CA LEU A 192 -6.08 -5.10 -15.59
C LEU A 192 -5.71 -3.90 -16.47
N ILE A 193 -4.50 -3.88 -17.04
CA ILE A 193 -3.90 -2.70 -17.68
C ILE A 193 -4.73 -2.12 -18.82
N ASP A 194 -5.46 -2.96 -19.55
CA ASP A 194 -6.30 -2.53 -20.69
C ASP A 194 -7.72 -2.12 -20.25
N ASN A 195 -8.11 -2.41 -19.01
CA ASN A 195 -9.39 -1.99 -18.45
C ASN A 195 -9.27 -0.60 -17.79
N SER A 196 -9.93 0.39 -18.41
CA SER A 196 -9.90 1.80 -17.98
C SER A 196 -10.91 2.16 -16.88
N SER A 197 -11.67 1.18 -16.37
CA SER A 197 -12.63 1.43 -15.28
C SER A 197 -11.94 1.97 -14.02
N GLN A 198 -12.62 2.83 -13.27
CA GLN A 198 -12.07 3.42 -12.05
C GLN A 198 -11.66 2.36 -11.02
N GLU A 199 -12.43 1.27 -10.93
CA GLU A 199 -12.14 0.12 -10.06
C GLU A 199 -10.85 -0.62 -10.50
N SER A 200 -10.73 -0.94 -11.79
CA SER A 200 -9.52 -1.56 -12.36
C SER A 200 -8.29 -0.71 -12.09
N VAL A 201 -8.36 0.59 -12.38
CA VAL A 201 -7.22 1.51 -12.18
C VAL A 201 -6.90 1.69 -10.69
N HIS A 202 -7.88 1.54 -9.79
CA HIS A 202 -7.62 1.53 -8.36
C HIS A 202 -6.80 0.31 -7.94
N LEU A 203 -7.12 -0.87 -8.49
CA LEU A 203 -6.37 -2.11 -8.24
C LEU A 203 -4.95 -2.02 -8.82
N GLN A 204 -4.80 -1.51 -10.05
CA GLN A 204 -3.48 -1.22 -10.64
C GLN A 204 -2.64 -0.31 -9.75
N LYS A 205 -3.21 0.80 -9.27
CA LYS A 205 -2.56 1.71 -8.31
C LYS A 205 -2.12 0.98 -7.03
N MET A 206 -2.93 0.06 -6.52
CA MET A 206 -2.55 -0.73 -5.34
C MET A 206 -1.39 -1.68 -5.62
N ILE A 207 -1.37 -2.36 -6.77
CA ILE A 207 -0.26 -3.21 -7.20
C ILE A 207 1.03 -2.40 -7.35
N LEU A 208 0.99 -1.23 -7.99
CA LEU A 208 2.16 -0.34 -8.11
C LEU A 208 2.67 0.11 -6.75
N LYS A 209 1.80 0.39 -5.78
CA LYS A 209 2.20 0.75 -4.42
C LYS A 209 2.93 -0.37 -3.70
N ILE A 210 2.46 -1.61 -3.87
CA ILE A 210 3.12 -2.81 -3.31
C ILE A 210 4.50 -2.97 -3.95
N TYR A 211 4.58 -2.91 -5.27
CA TYR A 211 5.84 -3.03 -6.00
C TYR A 211 6.83 -1.92 -5.60
N HIS A 212 6.37 -0.66 -5.58
CA HIS A 212 7.17 0.47 -5.12
C HIS A 212 7.71 0.23 -3.70
N ALA A 213 6.86 -0.15 -2.74
CA ALA A 213 7.29 -0.38 -1.35
C ALA A 213 8.31 -1.54 -1.25
N LEU A 214 8.22 -2.53 -2.14
CA LEU A 214 9.18 -3.63 -2.22
C LEU A 214 10.55 -3.14 -2.70
N VAL A 215 10.61 -2.33 -3.75
CA VAL A 215 11.86 -1.90 -4.41
C VAL A 215 12.45 -0.58 -3.87
N LEU A 216 11.71 0.16 -3.04
CA LEU A 216 12.08 1.51 -2.59
C LEU A 216 13.43 1.58 -1.88
N TYR A 217 13.69 0.63 -0.96
CA TYR A 217 14.90 0.62 -0.12
C TYR A 217 15.89 -0.49 -0.46
N HIS A 218 15.42 -1.64 -0.94
CA HIS A 218 16.28 -2.79 -1.27
C HIS A 218 15.76 -3.47 -2.53
N LEU A 219 16.65 -3.76 -3.47
CA LEU A 219 16.34 -4.56 -4.65
C LEU A 219 16.84 -5.98 -4.39
N HIS A 220 15.96 -6.83 -3.87
CA HIS A 220 16.31 -8.21 -3.53
C HIS A 220 16.42 -9.05 -4.80
N THR A 221 17.63 -9.48 -5.12
CA THR A 221 17.95 -10.32 -6.27
C THR A 221 17.36 -11.72 -6.16
N ASP A 222 17.08 -12.16 -4.93
CA ASP A 222 16.38 -13.42 -4.66
C ASP A 222 14.89 -13.37 -5.06
N ILE A 223 14.32 -12.17 -5.14
CA ILE A 223 12.92 -11.94 -5.53
C ILE A 223 12.82 -11.57 -7.01
N LEU A 224 13.77 -10.77 -7.52
CA LEU A 224 13.76 -10.22 -8.87
C LEU A 224 14.91 -10.79 -9.69
N SER A 225 14.58 -11.78 -10.53
CA SER A 225 15.46 -12.17 -11.64
C SER A 225 15.53 -11.06 -12.70
N GLU A 226 16.53 -11.12 -13.58
CA GLU A 226 16.65 -10.19 -14.71
C GLU A 226 15.39 -10.15 -15.58
N SER A 227 14.76 -11.31 -15.84
CA SER A 227 13.54 -11.43 -16.63
C SER A 227 12.34 -10.75 -15.96
N HIS A 228 12.06 -11.11 -14.70
CA HIS A 228 10.93 -10.52 -13.96
C HIS A 228 11.14 -9.02 -13.77
N PHE A 229 12.37 -8.59 -13.52
CA PHE A 229 12.69 -7.16 -13.43
C PHE A 229 12.35 -6.42 -14.73
N LEU A 230 12.75 -6.95 -15.88
CA LEU A 230 12.40 -6.37 -17.19
C LEU A 230 10.88 -6.31 -17.42
N GLU A 231 10.18 -7.40 -17.15
CA GLU A 231 8.71 -7.47 -17.28
C GLU A 231 8.01 -6.37 -16.45
N TRP A 232 8.43 -6.19 -15.19
CA TRP A 232 7.91 -5.14 -14.33
C TRP A 232 8.20 -3.74 -14.88
N ILE A 233 9.40 -3.46 -15.38
CA ILE A 233 9.72 -2.16 -15.97
C ILE A 233 8.84 -1.89 -17.19
N ILE A 234 8.66 -2.87 -18.07
CA ILE A 234 7.79 -2.75 -19.26
C ILE A 234 6.36 -2.42 -18.85
N VAL A 235 5.81 -3.12 -17.86
CA VAL A 235 4.47 -2.87 -17.35
C VAL A 235 4.36 -1.48 -16.73
N VAL A 236 5.34 -1.05 -15.94
CA VAL A 236 5.36 0.29 -15.32
C VAL A 236 5.39 1.40 -16.39
N ILE A 237 6.19 1.23 -17.45
CA ILE A 237 6.21 2.13 -18.61
C ILE A 237 4.84 2.14 -19.29
N ARG A 238 4.25 0.98 -19.56
CA ARG A 238 2.92 0.89 -20.20
C ARG A 238 1.85 1.63 -19.41
N VAL A 239 1.82 1.48 -18.07
CA VAL A 239 0.89 2.24 -17.21
C VAL A 239 1.13 3.74 -17.29
N LEU A 240 2.40 4.17 -17.37
CA LEU A 240 2.73 5.60 -17.53
C LEU A 240 2.23 6.14 -18.88
N GLU A 241 2.17 5.32 -19.92
CA GLU A 241 1.80 5.74 -21.27
C GLU A 241 0.33 5.66 -21.62
N ILE A 242 -0.48 4.87 -20.89
CA ILE A 242 -1.92 4.78 -21.13
C ILE A 242 -2.56 6.16 -21.00
N PRO A 243 -3.32 6.63 -22.00
CA PRO A 243 -3.97 7.94 -21.93
C PRO A 243 -4.99 7.97 -20.79
N VAL A 244 -5.14 9.13 -20.15
CA VAL A 244 -6.21 9.32 -19.16
C VAL A 244 -7.52 9.53 -19.92
N PRO A 245 -8.64 8.90 -19.51
CA PRO A 245 -9.93 9.09 -20.15
C PRO A 245 -10.32 10.58 -20.21
N PRO A 246 -10.88 11.06 -21.34
CA PRO A 246 -11.24 12.47 -21.52
C PRO A 246 -12.33 12.92 -20.53
N GLU A 247 -13.15 11.98 -20.02
CA GLU A 247 -14.15 12.27 -18.97
C GLU A 247 -13.52 12.86 -17.70
N SER A 248 -12.24 12.56 -17.43
CA SER A 248 -11.51 13.10 -16.27
C SER A 248 -11.36 14.64 -16.31
N LEU A 249 -11.50 15.25 -17.48
CA LEU A 249 -11.41 16.71 -17.66
C LEU A 249 -12.67 17.43 -17.16
N ALA A 250 -13.80 16.73 -17.01
CA ALA A 250 -15.03 17.29 -16.46
C ALA A 250 -14.92 17.60 -14.96
N VAL A 251 -13.95 17.00 -14.27
CA VAL A 251 -13.67 17.26 -12.85
C VAL A 251 -12.94 18.59 -12.69
N ASP A 252 -13.21 19.29 -11.59
CA ASP A 252 -12.58 20.56 -11.27
C ASP A 252 -11.05 20.44 -11.30
N PRO A 253 -10.34 21.42 -11.90
CA PRO A 253 -8.88 21.37 -12.07
C PRO A 253 -8.10 21.07 -10.79
N GLU A 254 -8.58 21.56 -9.65
CA GLU A 254 -7.95 21.36 -8.33
C GLU A 254 -8.04 19.91 -7.84
N ASP A 255 -9.10 19.18 -8.21
CA ASP A 255 -9.35 17.80 -7.79
C ASP A 255 -8.81 16.76 -8.77
N ARG A 256 -8.53 17.15 -10.03
CA ARG A 256 -7.95 16.25 -11.04
C ARG A 256 -6.72 15.48 -10.54
N PRO A 257 -5.73 16.07 -9.81
CA PRO A 257 -4.60 15.32 -9.26
C PRO A 257 -4.99 14.17 -8.32
N GLN A 258 -6.18 14.21 -7.72
CA GLN A 258 -6.68 13.18 -6.81
C GLN A 258 -7.30 11.98 -7.52
N LEU A 259 -7.58 12.10 -8.82
CA LEU A 259 -8.14 11.01 -9.61
C LEU A 259 -7.21 9.80 -9.67
N VAL A 260 -7.81 8.63 -9.78
CA VAL A 260 -7.10 7.35 -9.69
C VAL A 260 -6.08 7.17 -10.83
N TRP A 261 -6.41 7.62 -12.05
CA TRP A 261 -5.52 7.57 -13.22
C TRP A 261 -4.24 8.38 -13.01
N TRP A 262 -4.36 9.62 -12.51
CA TRP A 262 -3.20 10.47 -12.19
C TRP A 262 -2.37 9.91 -11.04
N LYS A 263 -3.03 9.33 -10.02
CA LYS A 263 -2.34 8.61 -8.95
C LYS A 263 -1.57 7.40 -9.49
N CYS A 264 -2.12 6.66 -10.45
CA CYS A 264 -1.48 5.51 -11.10
C CYS A 264 -0.23 5.94 -11.86
N LYS A 265 -0.34 6.91 -12.78
CA LYS A 265 0.79 7.48 -13.53
C LYS A 265 1.90 8.02 -12.61
N LYS A 266 1.52 8.70 -11.52
CA LYS A 266 2.47 9.18 -10.52
C LYS A 266 3.28 8.03 -9.90
N TRP A 267 2.62 6.94 -9.50
CA TRP A 267 3.33 5.80 -8.92
C TRP A 267 4.26 5.15 -9.94
N SER A 268 3.85 5.03 -11.20
CA SER A 268 4.72 4.55 -12.27
C SER A 268 5.97 5.43 -12.44
N ALA A 269 5.79 6.75 -12.56
CA ALA A 269 6.91 7.68 -12.68
C ALA A 269 7.84 7.65 -11.47
N ARG A 270 7.30 7.52 -10.25
CA ARG A 270 8.10 7.37 -9.01
C ARG A 270 8.93 6.09 -9.00
N ILE A 271 8.35 4.96 -9.43
CA ILE A 271 9.06 3.69 -9.50
C ILE A 271 10.26 3.81 -10.45
N LEU A 272 10.03 4.33 -11.66
CA LEU A 272 11.10 4.49 -12.66
C LEU A 272 12.21 5.41 -12.16
N SER A 273 11.83 6.55 -11.57
CA SER A 273 12.79 7.51 -11.00
C SER A 273 13.61 6.88 -9.89
N ARG A 274 12.96 6.18 -8.96
CA ARG A 274 13.66 5.56 -7.83
C ARG A 274 14.62 4.46 -8.25
N ILE A 275 14.25 3.68 -9.27
CA ILE A 275 15.12 2.63 -9.84
C ILE A 275 16.33 3.27 -10.52
N TYR A 276 16.12 4.35 -11.29
CA TYR A 276 17.20 5.09 -11.92
C TYR A 276 18.18 5.65 -10.88
N ASP A 277 17.69 6.40 -9.89
CA ASP A 277 18.52 7.00 -8.83
C ASP A 277 19.32 5.94 -8.09
N ARG A 278 18.70 4.81 -7.76
CA ARG A 278 19.36 3.69 -7.09
C ARG A 278 20.50 3.12 -7.93
N PHE A 279 20.26 2.83 -9.20
CA PHE A 279 21.31 2.30 -10.06
C PHE A 279 22.41 3.32 -10.37
N HIS A 280 22.12 4.61 -10.22
CA HIS A 280 23.10 5.67 -10.40
C HIS A 280 23.97 5.90 -9.15
N GLU A 281 23.35 6.04 -7.98
CA GLU A 281 23.99 6.43 -6.72
C GLU A 281 24.59 5.26 -5.93
N ASP A 282 24.00 4.08 -6.04
CA ASP A 282 24.35 2.94 -5.17
C ASP A 282 25.65 2.26 -5.63
N LYS A 283 26.61 2.19 -4.70
CA LYS A 283 27.88 1.48 -4.85
C LYS A 283 27.79 0.01 -4.39
N ASN A 284 26.59 -0.56 -4.42
CA ASN A 284 26.38 -1.96 -4.09
C ASN A 284 27.17 -2.87 -5.06
N SER A 285 28.04 -3.70 -4.48
CA SER A 285 28.90 -4.65 -5.19
C SER A 285 28.26 -6.03 -5.35
N ASP A 286 27.01 -6.21 -4.92
CA ASP A 286 26.29 -7.47 -5.08
C ASP A 286 26.17 -7.88 -6.57
N PRO A 287 26.57 -9.10 -6.95
CA PRO A 287 26.55 -9.55 -8.34
C PRO A 287 25.16 -9.48 -8.98
N GLY A 288 24.10 -9.83 -8.25
CA GLY A 288 22.74 -9.78 -8.76
C GLY A 288 22.29 -8.33 -8.96
N PHE A 289 22.62 -7.43 -8.04
CA PHE A 289 22.35 -6.00 -8.19
C PHE A 289 23.04 -5.43 -9.44
N LEU A 290 24.30 -5.79 -9.66
CA LEU A 290 25.06 -5.36 -10.84
C LEU A 290 24.48 -5.93 -12.14
N ALA A 291 23.93 -7.14 -12.11
CA ALA A 291 23.22 -7.73 -13.24
C ALA A 291 21.95 -6.94 -13.58
N LEU A 292 21.09 -6.66 -12.60
CA LEU A 292 19.88 -5.85 -12.78
C LEU A 292 20.20 -4.44 -13.28
N ARG A 293 21.24 -3.81 -12.73
CA ARG A 293 21.76 -2.52 -13.18
C ARG A 293 22.15 -2.55 -14.66
N ARG A 294 22.92 -3.57 -15.07
CA ARG A 294 23.35 -3.73 -16.46
C ARG A 294 22.16 -3.89 -17.40
N VAL A 295 21.20 -4.73 -17.01
CA VAL A 295 19.97 -4.96 -17.77
C VAL A 295 19.17 -3.68 -17.95
N PHE A 296 18.98 -2.92 -16.87
CA PHE A 296 18.27 -1.63 -16.91
C PHE A 296 18.93 -0.63 -17.88
N PHE A 297 20.23 -0.38 -17.75
CA PHE A 297 20.94 0.57 -18.61
C PHE A 297 21.00 0.12 -20.07
N LYS A 298 21.07 -1.19 -20.32
CA LYS A 298 21.16 -1.74 -21.68
C LYS A 298 19.80 -1.79 -22.40
N HIS A 299 18.72 -2.13 -21.68
CA HIS A 299 17.43 -2.45 -22.30
C HIS A 299 16.30 -1.49 -21.94
N CYS A 300 16.36 -0.80 -20.80
CA CYS A 300 15.24 0.00 -20.30
C CYS A 300 15.47 1.52 -20.31
N LEU A 301 16.71 1.99 -20.16
CA LEU A 301 17.00 3.42 -20.01
C LEU A 301 16.42 4.27 -21.15
N MET A 302 16.60 3.84 -22.41
CA MET A 302 16.07 4.57 -23.56
C MET A 302 14.54 4.68 -23.52
N GLN A 303 13.86 3.57 -23.24
CA GLN A 303 12.39 3.52 -23.22
C GLN A 303 11.83 4.37 -22.07
N THR A 304 12.45 4.32 -20.89
CA THR A 304 12.04 5.14 -19.74
C THR A 304 12.20 6.63 -20.03
N ILE A 305 13.32 7.06 -20.62
CA ILE A 305 13.53 8.46 -21.05
C ILE A 305 12.48 8.89 -22.09
N GLN A 306 12.23 8.06 -23.11
CA GLN A 306 11.22 8.34 -24.14
C GLN A 306 9.82 8.49 -23.54
N SER A 307 9.46 7.64 -22.58
CA SER A 307 8.18 7.70 -21.89
C SER A 307 8.02 8.99 -21.07
N MET A 308 9.07 9.43 -20.36
CA MET A 308 9.07 10.71 -19.64
C MET A 308 9.00 11.91 -20.61
N LEU A 309 9.69 11.86 -21.75
CA LEU A 309 9.60 12.89 -22.79
C LEU A 309 8.19 12.95 -23.41
N LYS A 310 7.53 11.81 -23.59
CA LYS A 310 6.14 11.75 -24.06
C LYS A 310 5.20 12.51 -23.11
N VAL A 311 5.37 12.34 -21.80
CA VAL A 311 4.62 13.11 -20.78
C VAL A 311 4.83 14.62 -20.95
N LEU A 312 6.08 15.06 -21.15
CA LEU A 312 6.38 16.48 -21.39
C LEU A 312 5.81 16.99 -22.72
N ASN A 313 5.80 16.15 -23.76
CA ASN A 313 5.23 16.52 -25.05
C ASN A 313 3.70 16.67 -24.98
N CYS A 314 3.01 15.81 -24.24
CA CYS A 314 1.58 15.97 -23.96
C CYS A 314 1.30 17.32 -23.27
N TYR A 315 2.08 17.67 -22.26
CA TYR A 315 1.98 18.98 -21.60
C TYR A 315 2.21 20.14 -22.58
N ARG A 316 3.22 20.03 -23.45
CA ARG A 316 3.52 21.02 -24.51
C ARG A 316 2.37 21.16 -25.52
N GLN A 317 1.61 20.09 -25.77
CA GLN A 317 0.43 20.08 -26.65
C GLN A 317 -0.85 20.61 -25.97
N ASN A 318 -0.74 21.21 -24.78
CA ASN A 318 -1.85 21.68 -23.94
C ASN A 318 -2.76 20.55 -23.42
N GLU A 319 -2.29 19.30 -23.39
CA GLU A 319 -2.98 18.25 -22.66
C GLU A 319 -2.74 18.43 -21.15
N TYR A 320 -3.80 18.22 -20.34
CA TYR A 320 -3.66 18.30 -18.90
C TYR A 320 -2.77 17.17 -18.37
N ILE A 321 -1.75 17.52 -17.60
CA ILE A 321 -0.87 16.59 -16.86
C ILE A 321 -0.88 17.00 -15.39
N SER A 322 -1.08 16.04 -14.48
CA SER A 322 -1.01 16.32 -13.05
C SER A 322 0.36 16.92 -12.67
N PRO A 323 0.42 18.01 -11.87
CA PRO A 323 1.68 18.66 -11.48
C PRO A 323 2.72 17.70 -10.90
N GLN A 324 2.27 16.69 -10.14
CA GLN A 324 3.17 15.69 -9.55
C GLN A 324 3.83 14.79 -10.59
N VAL A 325 3.10 14.43 -11.66
CA VAL A 325 3.64 13.61 -12.75
C VAL A 325 4.61 14.44 -13.59
N LEU A 326 4.26 15.70 -13.85
CA LEU A 326 5.13 16.65 -14.56
C LEU A 326 6.46 16.86 -13.82
N TYR A 327 6.41 17.11 -12.52
CA TYR A 327 7.59 17.24 -11.68
C TYR A 327 8.50 16.01 -11.76
N LEU A 328 7.94 14.80 -11.59
CA LEU A 328 8.72 13.56 -11.64
C LEU A 328 9.36 13.33 -13.02
N ALA A 329 8.66 13.66 -14.10
CA ALA A 329 9.22 13.55 -15.45
C ALA A 329 10.39 14.52 -15.67
N LEU A 330 10.25 15.77 -15.20
CA LEU A 330 11.32 16.78 -15.27
C LEU A 330 12.53 16.40 -14.41
N GLU A 331 12.30 15.95 -13.18
CA GLU A 331 13.33 15.49 -12.25
C GLU A 331 14.10 14.30 -12.85
N TYR A 332 13.38 13.30 -13.36
CA TYR A 332 13.97 12.14 -14.04
C TYR A 332 14.92 12.54 -15.18
N LEU A 333 14.46 13.43 -16.06
CA LEU A 333 15.24 13.87 -17.21
C LEU A 333 16.42 14.76 -16.80
N THR A 334 16.26 15.58 -15.76
CA THR A 334 17.35 16.43 -15.25
C THR A 334 18.50 15.57 -14.71
N THR A 335 18.19 14.48 -14.00
CA THR A 335 19.21 13.53 -13.54
C THR A 335 19.75 12.70 -14.72
N GLY A 336 18.87 12.24 -15.62
CA GLY A 336 19.23 11.46 -16.81
C GLY A 336 20.18 12.17 -17.79
N VAL A 337 20.05 13.49 -17.96
CA VAL A 337 20.92 14.30 -18.82
C VAL A 337 22.37 14.37 -18.30
N ARG A 338 22.60 14.15 -17.00
CA ARG A 338 23.97 14.14 -16.42
C ARG A 338 24.78 12.94 -16.85
N GLU A 339 24.15 11.87 -17.35
CA GLU A 339 24.80 10.64 -17.79
C GLU A 339 25.06 10.65 -19.30
N THR A 340 26.24 10.21 -19.76
CA THR A 340 26.60 10.19 -21.19
C THR A 340 25.61 9.40 -22.06
N ASN A 341 25.03 8.31 -21.53
CA ASN A 341 24.04 7.50 -22.23
C ASN A 341 22.63 8.12 -22.19
N GLY A 342 22.23 8.73 -21.07
CA GLY A 342 21.00 9.49 -20.98
C GLY A 342 21.02 10.75 -21.84
N TRP A 343 22.15 11.45 -21.90
CA TRP A 343 22.39 12.56 -22.83
C TRP A 343 22.28 12.13 -24.29
N LYS A 344 22.83 10.98 -24.69
CA LYS A 344 22.65 10.46 -26.05
C LYS A 344 21.18 10.24 -26.41
N ALA A 345 20.35 9.84 -25.45
CA ALA A 345 18.92 9.67 -25.64
C ALA A 345 18.16 11.00 -25.70
N VAL A 346 18.55 11.99 -24.87
CA VAL A 346 17.88 13.29 -24.78
C VAL A 346 18.33 14.28 -25.86
N LYS A 347 19.59 14.21 -26.30
CA LYS A 347 20.22 15.13 -27.26
C LYS A 347 19.41 15.34 -28.55
N PRO A 348 18.85 14.31 -29.21
CA PRO A 348 18.01 14.50 -30.40
C PRO A 348 16.73 15.31 -30.15
N HIS A 349 16.21 15.31 -28.92
CA HIS A 349 14.98 16.01 -28.55
C HIS A 349 15.21 17.44 -28.03
N VAL A 350 16.44 17.77 -27.62
CA VAL A 350 16.84 19.12 -27.19
C VAL A 350 17.37 19.96 -28.35
N MET A 351 17.99 19.33 -29.36
CA MET A 351 18.56 20.03 -30.52
C MET A 351 17.56 20.26 -31.67
N VAL A 352 16.33 19.78 -31.54
CA VAL A 352 15.22 20.09 -32.45
C VAL A 352 14.35 21.15 -31.79
N SER A 353 14.87 22.38 -31.73
CA SER A 353 14.13 23.59 -31.37
C SER A 353 14.61 24.75 -32.22
#